data_AF-A0A0R3TIQ8-F1
#
_entry.id   AF-A0A0R3TIQ8-F1
#
_cell.length_a   1.000
_cell.length_b   1.000
_cell.length_c   1.000
_cell.angle_alpha   90.00
_cell.angle_beta   90.00
_cell.angle_gamma   90.00
#
_symmetry.space_group_name_H-M   'P 1'
#
loop_
_entity.id
_entity.type
_entity.pdbx_description
1 polymer ?
#
loop_
_entity_poly.entity_id
_entity_poly.type
_entity_poly.pdbx_seq_one_letter_code
_entity_poly.pdbx_strand_id
1 'polypeptide(L)'
;LSPESISDVLSKIPYPCEYLLSVDQLYAGIIAYKLPIMRACFPPPTTTTTTTTTTTTTTTTTEPPPTTPETNLVLEEHFSKEELNAMKAKVPGVGNMLVKVNLKKLDEIRELIRSNALISIFNAFDEDYIKALNSLNTTNISRKGIRRALLNIDVKGDARNKTARVLFESLFK
;
A
#
# COMPACT_ATOMS: atom_id res chain seq x y z
N LEU A 1 -0.88 -12.03 -16.05
CA LEU A 1 -1.86 -13.14 -16.11
C LEU A 1 -3.27 -12.60 -15.97
N SER A 2 -4.19 -13.11 -16.79
CA SER A 2 -5.63 -12.87 -16.62
C SER A 2 -6.14 -13.64 -15.39
N PRO A 3 -7.25 -13.20 -14.76
CA PRO A 3 -7.87 -13.94 -13.66
C PRO A 3 -8.17 -15.40 -14.03
N GLU A 4 -8.64 -15.66 -15.26
CA GLU A 4 -8.97 -16.99 -15.77
C GLU A 4 -7.76 -17.94 -15.73
N SER A 5 -6.59 -17.50 -16.21
CA SER A 5 -5.37 -18.31 -16.16
C SER A 5 -4.91 -18.62 -14.73
N ILE A 6 -5.08 -17.67 -13.81
CA ILE A 6 -4.73 -17.89 -12.39
C ILE A 6 -5.71 -18.91 -11.79
N SER A 7 -6.99 -18.81 -12.11
CA SER A 7 -8.02 -19.73 -11.63
C SER A 7 -7.78 -21.15 -12.13
N ASP A 8 -7.44 -21.33 -13.40
CA ASP A 8 -7.18 -22.65 -14.00
C ASP A 8 -5.97 -23.36 -13.36
N VAL A 9 -4.91 -22.60 -13.03
CA VAL A 9 -3.76 -23.13 -12.30
C VAL A 9 -4.16 -23.52 -10.88
N LEU A 10 -4.83 -22.65 -10.14
CA LEU A 10 -5.20 -22.90 -8.75
C LEU A 10 -6.20 -24.06 -8.62
N SER A 11 -7.11 -24.25 -9.58
CA SER A 11 -8.06 -25.37 -9.56
C SER A 11 -7.40 -26.74 -9.73
N LYS A 12 -6.16 -26.79 -10.22
CA LYS A 12 -5.38 -28.02 -10.37
C LYS A 12 -4.52 -28.33 -9.15
N ILE A 13 -4.43 -27.41 -8.18
CA ILE A 13 -3.66 -27.59 -6.95
C ILE A 13 -4.59 -28.19 -5.88
N PRO A 14 -4.24 -29.35 -5.30
CA PRO A 14 -4.95 -29.83 -4.12
C PRO A 14 -4.73 -28.86 -2.96
N TYR A 15 -5.81 -28.49 -2.27
CA TYR A 15 -5.80 -27.53 -1.16
C TYR A 15 -5.27 -26.12 -1.53
N PRO A 16 -5.94 -25.40 -2.46
CA PRO A 16 -5.46 -24.12 -2.98
C PRO A 16 -5.31 -23.03 -1.90
N CYS A 17 -6.11 -23.08 -0.82
CA CYS A 17 -5.96 -22.16 0.30
C CYS A 17 -4.68 -22.43 1.11
N GLU A 18 -4.31 -23.69 1.36
CA GLU A 18 -3.06 -24.01 2.07
C GLU A 18 -1.85 -23.57 1.25
N TYR A 19 -1.88 -23.82 -0.06
CA TYR A 19 -0.88 -23.32 -0.98
C TYR A 19 -0.77 -21.78 -0.91
N LEU A 20 -1.89 -21.06 -0.98
CA LEU A 20 -1.90 -19.61 -0.91
C LEU A 20 -1.37 -19.04 0.42
N LEU A 21 -1.63 -19.73 1.53
CA LEU A 21 -1.12 -19.34 2.84
C LEU A 21 0.37 -19.66 3.02
N SER A 22 0.92 -20.56 2.21
CA SER A 22 2.34 -20.97 2.25
C SER A 22 3.28 -20.11 1.39
N VAL A 23 2.75 -19.34 0.44
CA VAL A 23 3.55 -18.47 -0.45
C VAL A 23 3.76 -17.09 0.15
N ASP A 24 4.71 -16.33 -0.39
CA ASP A 24 4.98 -14.97 0.06
C ASP A 24 3.73 -14.08 -0.04
N GLN A 25 3.53 -13.30 1.03
CA GLN A 25 2.28 -12.60 1.31
C GLN A 25 1.91 -11.57 0.24
N LEU A 26 2.89 -10.95 -0.44
CA LEU A 26 2.60 -10.01 -1.53
C LEU A 26 2.02 -10.76 -2.74
N TYR A 27 2.54 -11.94 -3.06
CA TYR A 27 2.01 -12.75 -4.16
C TYR A 27 0.64 -13.31 -3.83
N ALA A 28 0.47 -13.82 -2.61
CA ALA A 28 -0.83 -14.27 -2.10
C ALA A 28 -1.87 -13.13 -2.20
N GLY A 29 -1.48 -11.91 -1.82
CA GLY A 29 -2.29 -10.70 -1.92
C GLY A 29 -2.68 -10.35 -3.36
N ILE A 30 -1.77 -10.46 -4.34
CA ILE A 30 -2.14 -10.25 -5.76
C ILE A 30 -3.12 -11.28 -6.26
N ILE A 31 -2.92 -12.56 -5.91
CA ILE A 31 -3.81 -13.64 -6.35
C ILE A 31 -5.21 -13.36 -5.82
N ALA A 32 -5.37 -13.06 -4.54
CA ALA A 32 -6.65 -12.74 -3.93
C ALA A 32 -7.22 -11.38 -4.35
N TYR A 33 -6.39 -10.44 -4.80
CA TYR A 33 -6.84 -9.21 -5.45
C TYR A 33 -7.45 -9.49 -6.85
N LYS A 34 -6.81 -10.36 -7.64
CA LYS A 34 -7.26 -10.72 -9.00
C LYS A 34 -8.40 -11.74 -9.00
N LEU A 35 -8.45 -12.60 -7.99
CA LEU A 35 -9.47 -13.63 -7.79
C LEU A 35 -10.13 -13.44 -6.43
N PRO A 36 -11.21 -12.64 -6.34
CA PRO A 36 -11.89 -12.38 -5.09
C PRO A 36 -12.33 -13.63 -4.33
N ILE A 37 -12.61 -14.73 -5.03
CA ILE A 37 -12.96 -16.02 -4.41
C ILE A 37 -11.85 -16.56 -3.49
N MET A 38 -10.58 -16.23 -3.77
CA MET A 38 -9.43 -16.65 -2.97
C MET A 38 -9.24 -15.82 -1.70
N ARG A 39 -9.97 -14.70 -1.53
CA ARG A 39 -9.92 -13.90 -0.28
C ARG A 39 -10.40 -14.70 0.92
N ALA A 40 -11.34 -15.63 0.71
CA ALA A 40 -11.85 -16.50 1.77
C ALA A 40 -10.77 -17.41 2.38
N CYS A 41 -9.64 -17.61 1.69
CA CYS A 41 -8.51 -18.36 2.24
C CYS A 41 -7.76 -17.62 3.35
N PHE A 42 -7.90 -16.29 3.45
CA PHE A 42 -7.20 -15.48 4.43
C PHE A 42 -8.06 -15.29 5.67
N PRO A 43 -7.51 -15.51 6.89
CA PRO A 43 -8.23 -15.22 8.10
C PRO A 43 -8.55 -13.71 8.16
N PRO A 44 -9.70 -13.32 8.73
CA PRO A 44 -10.02 -11.91 8.93
C PRO A 44 -8.92 -11.22 9.74
N PRO A 45 -8.55 -9.97 9.44
CA PRO A 45 -7.53 -9.28 10.18
C PRO A 45 -7.97 -9.13 11.63
N THR A 46 -7.12 -9.59 12.54
CA THR A 46 -7.26 -9.28 13.95
C THR A 46 -6.98 -7.80 14.15
N THR A 47 -8.00 -7.02 14.50
CA THR A 47 -7.86 -5.64 14.96
C THR A 47 -7.15 -5.65 16.31
N THR A 48 -5.83 -5.49 16.31
CA THR A 48 -5.09 -5.21 17.54
C THR A 48 -5.25 -3.74 17.88
N THR A 49 -6.19 -3.42 18.77
CA THR A 49 -6.29 -2.08 19.35
C THR A 49 -5.10 -1.87 20.29
N THR A 50 -4.01 -1.28 19.79
CA THR A 50 -2.92 -0.82 20.65
C THR A 50 -3.36 0.48 21.30
N THR A 51 -3.83 0.40 22.55
CA THR A 51 -4.06 1.60 23.38
C THR A 51 -2.71 2.16 23.80
N THR A 52 -2.18 3.10 23.03
CA THR A 52 -0.98 3.86 23.41
C THR A 52 -1.40 4.90 24.44
N THR A 53 -1.12 4.64 25.72
CA THR A 53 -1.27 5.62 26.80
C THR A 53 -0.15 6.66 26.66
N THR A 54 -0.44 7.79 26.00
CA THR A 54 0.49 8.91 25.90
C THR A 54 0.45 9.72 27.20
N THR A 55 1.51 9.67 28.01
CA THR A 55 1.70 10.56 29.15
C THR A 55 2.12 11.94 28.63
N THR A 56 1.19 12.88 28.58
CA THR A 56 1.46 14.27 28.18
C THR A 56 2.19 15.00 29.30
N THR A 57 3.50 15.26 29.13
CA THR A 57 4.23 16.25 29.94
C THR A 57 4.06 17.63 29.32
N THR A 58 3.17 18.45 29.88
CA THR A 58 2.90 19.81 29.41
C THR A 58 4.09 20.72 29.73
N THR A 59 4.92 21.03 28.73
CA THR A 59 5.84 22.16 28.80
C THR A 59 5.30 23.24 27.87
N THR A 60 4.71 24.28 28.45
CA THR A 60 4.06 25.37 27.72
C THR A 60 5.12 26.22 27.01
N THR A 61 5.35 25.96 25.72
CA THR A 61 6.02 26.91 24.83
C THR A 61 5.02 27.30 23.75
N THR A 62 4.64 28.57 23.74
CA THR A 62 3.64 29.15 22.85
C THR A 62 4.18 29.22 21.43
N GLU A 63 3.96 28.18 20.61
CA GLU A 63 4.09 28.28 19.16
C GLU A 63 2.75 28.74 18.54
N PRO A 64 2.79 29.62 17.52
CA PRO A 64 1.59 30.07 16.82
C PRO A 64 0.88 28.91 16.10
N PRO A 65 -0.45 28.98 15.92
CA PRO A 65 -1.24 27.89 15.35
C PRO A 65 -0.72 27.52 13.95
N PRO A 66 -0.48 26.23 13.65
CA PRO A 66 0.03 25.83 12.35
C PRO A 66 -1.06 26.10 11.29
N THR A 67 -0.80 27.08 10.44
CA THR A 67 -1.59 27.36 9.25
C THR A 67 -1.10 26.40 8.15
N THR A 68 -1.61 25.17 8.08
CA THR A 68 -1.34 24.25 6.96
C THR A 68 -2.54 23.32 6.75
N PRO A 69 -2.97 23.06 5.49
CA PRO A 69 -4.37 22.77 5.14
C PRO A 69 -4.79 21.33 5.46
N GLU A 70 -6.11 21.08 5.42
CA GLU A 70 -6.87 19.81 5.56
C GLU A 70 -6.20 18.52 5.02
N THR A 71 -5.22 18.65 4.14
CA THR A 71 -4.42 17.58 3.54
C THR A 71 -3.67 16.71 4.57
N ASN A 72 -3.22 17.27 5.70
CA ASN A 72 -2.55 16.48 6.75
C ASN A 72 -3.54 15.65 7.58
N LEU A 73 -4.75 16.15 7.81
CA LEU A 73 -5.78 15.47 8.61
C LEU A 73 -6.26 14.16 7.94
N VAL A 74 -6.48 14.18 6.63
CA VAL A 74 -6.90 12.99 5.87
C VAL A 74 -5.81 11.91 5.83
N LEU A 75 -4.53 12.31 5.88
CA LEU A 75 -3.42 11.36 5.96
C LEU A 75 -3.32 10.71 7.34
N GLU A 76 -3.49 11.47 8.41
CA GLU A 76 -3.38 10.94 9.77
C GLU A 76 -4.58 10.08 10.18
N GLU A 77 -5.74 10.25 9.53
CA GLU A 77 -6.92 9.39 9.75
C GLU A 77 -6.75 8.00 9.14
N HIS A 78 -6.07 7.91 8.00
CA HIS A 78 -5.97 6.67 7.24
C HIS A 78 -4.59 6.04 7.23
N PHE A 79 -3.53 6.69 7.70
CA PHE A 79 -2.18 6.13 7.73
C PHE A 79 -1.57 6.34 9.10
N SER A 80 -0.92 5.30 9.63
CA SER A 80 -0.18 5.45 10.88
C SER A 80 1.02 6.37 10.64
N LYS A 81 1.45 7.08 11.70
CA LYS A 81 2.63 7.97 11.63
C LYS A 81 3.88 7.18 11.27
N GLU A 82 3.99 5.94 11.75
CA GLU A 82 5.05 4.99 11.44
C GLU A 82 5.04 4.60 9.95
N GLU A 83 3.87 4.24 9.41
CA GLU A 83 3.72 3.92 7.98
C GLU A 83 4.16 5.11 7.12
N LEU A 84 3.67 6.31 7.45
CA LEU A 84 3.96 7.52 6.69
C LEU A 84 5.44 7.90 6.76
N ASN A 85 6.07 7.79 7.94
CA ASN A 85 7.49 8.07 8.12
C ASN A 85 8.36 7.07 7.37
N ALA A 86 8.05 5.77 7.45
CA ALA A 86 8.77 4.72 6.73
C ALA A 86 8.69 4.93 5.21
N MET A 87 7.51 5.29 4.69
CA MET A 87 7.34 5.59 3.27
C MET A 87 8.05 6.87 2.86
N LYS A 88 7.94 7.95 3.64
CA LYS A 88 8.61 9.24 3.38
C LYS A 88 10.14 9.11 3.39
N ALA A 89 10.69 8.23 4.20
CA ALA A 89 12.13 7.97 4.23
C ALA A 89 12.66 7.43 2.88
N LYS A 90 11.85 6.62 2.17
CA LYS A 90 12.20 6.08 0.85
C LYS A 90 11.77 6.99 -0.30
N VAL A 91 10.58 7.56 -0.18
CA VAL A 91 9.94 8.41 -1.20
C VAL A 91 9.44 9.69 -0.53
N PRO A 92 10.27 10.74 -0.42
CA PRO A 92 9.90 11.96 0.31
C PRO A 92 8.59 12.61 -0.17
N GLY A 93 8.30 12.51 -1.48
CA GLY A 93 7.08 13.04 -2.10
C GLY A 93 5.83 12.15 -1.98
N VAL A 94 5.91 11.01 -1.29
CA VAL A 94 4.83 10.01 -1.26
C VAL A 94 3.54 10.53 -0.64
N GLY A 95 3.64 11.42 0.36
CA GLY A 95 2.46 11.98 1.04
C GLY A 95 1.49 12.63 0.07
N ASN A 96 2.01 13.39 -0.90
CA ASN A 96 1.21 14.05 -1.94
C ASN A 96 0.49 13.06 -2.87
N MET A 97 1.03 11.85 -3.04
CA MET A 97 0.34 10.77 -3.74
C MET A 97 -0.74 10.16 -2.85
N LEU A 98 -0.40 9.86 -1.59
CA LEU A 98 -1.29 9.14 -0.67
C LEU A 98 -2.59 9.87 -0.36
N VAL A 99 -2.60 11.21 -0.38
CA VAL A 99 -3.83 12.03 -0.28
C VAL A 99 -4.86 11.65 -1.35
N LYS A 100 -4.39 11.20 -2.51
CA LYS A 100 -5.22 10.94 -3.70
C LYS A 100 -5.59 9.47 -3.85
N VAL A 101 -5.25 8.62 -2.89
CA VAL A 101 -5.55 7.19 -2.90
C VAL A 101 -7.07 6.95 -2.87
N ASN A 102 -7.49 5.83 -3.45
CA ASN A 102 -8.82 5.29 -3.30
C ASN A 102 -8.88 4.49 -1.98
N LEU A 103 -9.52 5.06 -0.96
CA LEU A 103 -9.59 4.50 0.39
C LEU A 103 -10.20 3.08 0.41
N LYS A 104 -11.24 2.83 -0.40
CA LYS A 104 -11.81 1.47 -0.53
C LYS A 104 -10.78 0.45 -1.03
N LYS A 105 -9.88 0.86 -1.95
CA LYS A 105 -8.79 0.00 -2.43
C LYS A 105 -7.69 -0.18 -1.39
N LEU A 106 -7.42 0.84 -0.59
CA LEU A 106 -6.50 0.76 0.53
C LEU A 106 -7.00 -0.25 1.58
N ASP A 107 -8.28 -0.19 1.94
CA ASP A 107 -8.89 -1.14 2.87
C ASP A 107 -8.85 -2.56 2.31
N GLU A 108 -9.23 -2.76 1.04
CA GLU A 108 -9.10 -4.06 0.38
C GLU A 108 -7.66 -4.60 0.47
N ILE A 109 -6.64 -3.76 0.27
CA ILE A 109 -5.22 -4.16 0.35
C ILE A 109 -4.79 -4.46 1.80
N ARG A 110 -5.27 -3.69 2.77
CA ARG A 110 -4.97 -3.92 4.20
C ARG A 110 -5.56 -5.23 4.71
N GLU A 111 -6.78 -5.56 4.27
CA GLU A 111 -7.41 -6.85 4.52
C GLU A 111 -6.60 -8.00 3.90
N LEU A 112 -6.04 -7.78 2.69
CA LEU A 112 -5.26 -8.80 1.95
C LEU A 112 -3.88 -9.08 2.55
N ILE A 113 -3.14 -8.03 2.95
CA ILE A 113 -1.70 -8.12 3.26
C ILE A 113 -1.42 -7.88 4.77
N ARG A 114 -2.46 -7.97 5.61
CA ARG A 114 -2.43 -7.69 7.07
C ARG A 114 -1.91 -6.27 7.39
N SER A 115 -1.95 -5.89 8.66
CA SER A 115 -1.44 -4.62 9.17
C SER A 115 0.04 -4.46 8.74
N ASN A 116 0.41 -3.30 8.18
CA ASN A 116 1.69 -2.98 7.51
C ASN A 116 1.79 -3.32 6.01
N ALA A 117 0.66 -3.52 5.33
CA ALA A 117 0.59 -3.75 3.87
C ALA A 117 1.43 -2.74 3.07
N LEU A 118 1.35 -1.45 3.39
CA LEU A 118 2.05 -0.40 2.65
C LEU A 118 3.55 -0.41 2.87
N ILE A 119 4.01 -0.61 4.11
CA ILE A 119 5.43 -0.72 4.42
C ILE A 119 6.02 -1.91 3.64
N SER A 120 5.31 -3.05 3.61
CA SER A 120 5.73 -4.25 2.89
C SER A 120 5.82 -4.01 1.38
N ILE A 121 4.86 -3.28 0.81
CA ILE A 121 4.88 -2.85 -0.60
C ILE A 121 6.12 -1.98 -0.87
N PHE A 122 6.38 -0.94 -0.06
CA PHE A 122 7.49 -0.03 -0.28
C PHE A 122 8.86 -0.66 -0.05
N ASN A 123 8.95 -1.66 0.84
CA ASN A 123 10.18 -2.43 1.05
C ASN A 123 10.51 -3.38 -0.10
N ALA A 124 9.51 -3.75 -0.91
CA ALA A 124 9.68 -4.60 -2.08
C ALA A 124 10.03 -3.82 -3.35
N PHE A 125 9.99 -2.47 -3.32
CA PHE A 125 10.45 -1.66 -4.45
C PHE A 125 11.97 -1.70 -4.58
N ASP A 126 12.45 -1.86 -5.81
CA ASP A 126 13.87 -1.71 -6.13
C ASP A 126 14.27 -0.23 -6.22
N GLU A 127 15.58 0.01 -6.14
CA GLU A 127 16.16 1.35 -6.16
C GLU A 127 15.80 2.13 -7.43
N ASP A 128 15.74 1.44 -8.58
CA ASP A 128 15.37 2.05 -9.85
C ASP A 128 13.92 2.56 -9.83
N TYR A 129 12.98 1.77 -9.29
CA TYR A 129 11.60 2.19 -9.14
C TYR A 129 11.45 3.31 -8.10
N ILE A 130 12.16 3.23 -6.97
CA ILE A 130 12.20 4.31 -5.97
C ILE A 130 12.71 5.61 -6.59
N LYS A 131 13.78 5.56 -7.39
CA LYS A 131 14.33 6.71 -8.10
C LYS A 131 13.33 7.29 -9.11
N ALA A 132 12.63 6.43 -9.86
CA ALA A 132 11.58 6.85 -10.77
C ALA A 132 10.43 7.52 -10.01
N LEU A 133 9.97 6.95 -8.90
CA LEU A 133 8.94 7.56 -8.03
C LEU A 133 9.36 8.94 -7.52
N ASN A 134 10.62 9.07 -7.08
CA ASN A 134 11.15 10.35 -6.59
C ASN A 134 11.29 11.41 -7.67
N SER A 135 11.36 11.03 -8.94
CA SER A 135 11.34 11.97 -10.07
C SER A 135 9.93 12.48 -10.43
N LEU A 136 8.87 11.86 -9.90
CA LEU A 136 7.50 12.25 -10.19
C LEU A 136 7.10 13.50 -9.39
N ASN A 137 6.73 14.57 -10.10
CA ASN A 137 6.06 15.71 -9.47
C ASN A 137 4.56 15.44 -9.32
N THR A 138 4.09 15.17 -8.10
CA THR A 138 2.72 14.71 -7.84
C THR A 138 1.79 15.77 -7.26
N THR A 139 2.33 16.95 -6.97
CA THR A 139 1.63 18.06 -6.31
C THR A 139 0.30 18.39 -7.00
N ASN A 140 0.33 18.62 -8.32
CA ASN A 140 -0.83 19.04 -9.10
C ASN A 140 -1.40 17.98 -10.05
N ILE A 141 -0.99 16.71 -9.92
CA ILE A 141 -1.46 15.63 -10.80
C ILE A 141 -2.73 14.99 -10.21
N SER A 142 -3.75 14.74 -11.03
CA SER A 142 -4.97 14.03 -10.60
C SER A 142 -4.69 12.55 -10.26
N ARG A 143 -5.59 11.87 -9.53
CA ARG A 143 -5.47 10.42 -9.26
C ARG A 143 -5.19 9.60 -10.53
N LYS A 144 -5.94 9.88 -11.61
CA LYS A 144 -5.76 9.23 -12.92
C LYS A 144 -4.40 9.54 -13.54
N GLY A 145 -3.92 10.77 -13.38
CA GLY A 145 -2.59 11.18 -13.85
C GLY A 145 -1.48 10.46 -13.08
N ILE A 146 -1.60 10.32 -11.76
CA ILE A 146 -0.65 9.56 -10.93
C ILE A 146 -0.62 8.10 -11.41
N ARG A 147 -1.79 7.47 -11.55
CA ARG A 147 -1.88 6.10 -12.07
C ARG A 147 -1.17 5.94 -13.42
N ARG A 148 -1.38 6.88 -14.36
CA ARG A 148 -0.72 6.84 -15.68
C ARG A 148 0.79 6.99 -15.55
N ALA A 149 1.26 7.89 -14.69
CA ALA A 149 2.69 8.08 -14.45
C ALA A 149 3.32 6.80 -13.90
N LEU A 150 2.68 6.14 -12.93
CA LEU A 150 3.15 4.87 -12.35
C LEU A 150 3.21 3.75 -13.39
N LEU A 151 2.18 3.62 -14.23
CA LEU A 151 2.13 2.62 -15.31
C LEU A 151 3.22 2.81 -16.37
N ASN A 152 3.71 4.04 -16.54
CA ASN A 152 4.76 4.37 -17.50
C ASN A 152 6.18 4.21 -16.95
N ILE A 153 6.33 3.90 -15.65
CA ILE A 153 7.64 3.59 -15.08
C ILE A 153 8.06 2.21 -15.61
N ASP A 154 8.84 2.17 -16.69
CA ASP A 154 9.39 0.90 -17.20
C ASP A 154 10.71 0.59 -16.51
N VAL A 155 10.61 -0.17 -15.40
CA VAL A 155 11.76 -0.58 -14.60
C VAL A 155 11.81 -2.10 -14.53
N LYS A 156 13.00 -2.66 -14.78
CA LYS A 156 13.28 -4.08 -14.65
C LYS A 156 13.29 -4.45 -13.17
N GLY A 157 12.18 -5.00 -12.69
CA GLY A 157 12.07 -5.55 -11.34
C GLY A 157 12.05 -7.07 -11.32
N ASP A 158 12.46 -7.64 -10.19
CA ASP A 158 12.15 -9.03 -9.87
C ASP A 158 10.63 -9.24 -9.70
N ALA A 159 10.20 -10.48 -9.49
CA ALA A 159 8.79 -10.81 -9.37
C ALA A 159 8.14 -10.13 -8.14
N ARG A 160 8.91 -9.83 -7.08
CA ARG A 160 8.40 -9.24 -5.84
C ARG A 160 8.19 -7.74 -6.01
N ASN A 161 9.13 -7.04 -6.64
CA ASN A 161 8.98 -5.64 -7.03
C ASN A 161 7.78 -5.46 -7.97
N LYS A 162 7.67 -6.29 -9.02
CA LYS A 162 6.50 -6.26 -9.93
C LYS A 162 5.18 -6.41 -9.18
N THR A 163 5.15 -7.29 -8.18
CA THR A 163 3.97 -7.53 -7.35
C THR A 163 3.62 -6.31 -6.50
N ALA A 164 4.61 -5.74 -5.79
CA ALA A 164 4.41 -4.53 -5.01
C ALA A 164 3.91 -3.36 -5.86
N ARG A 165 4.46 -3.20 -7.07
CA ARG A 165 4.08 -2.14 -8.02
C ARG A 165 2.63 -2.22 -8.44
N VAL A 166 2.15 -3.41 -8.82
CA VAL A 166 0.75 -3.63 -9.20
C VAL A 166 -0.21 -3.31 -8.06
N LEU A 167 0.14 -3.67 -6.83
CA LEU A 167 -0.67 -3.36 -5.65
C LEU A 167 -0.70 -1.85 -5.39
N PHE A 168 0.46 -1.19 -5.42
CA PHE A 168 0.56 0.26 -5.22
C PHE A 168 -0.19 1.06 -6.30
N GLU A 169 -0.01 0.72 -7.57
CA GLU A 169 -0.76 1.31 -8.69
C GLU A 169 -2.27 1.17 -8.51
N SER A 170 -2.71 0.06 -7.90
CA SER A 170 -4.13 -0.21 -7.72
C SER A 170 -4.82 0.75 -6.76
N LEU A 171 -4.06 1.39 -5.86
CA LEU A 171 -4.53 2.44 -4.97
C LEU A 171 -5.02 3.68 -5.72
N PHE A 172 -4.66 3.84 -6.99
CA PHE A 172 -5.02 4.98 -7.82
C PHE A 172 -6.05 4.64 -8.92
N LYS A 173 -6.71 3.48 -8.81
CA LYS A 173 -7.84 3.13 -9.70
C LYS A 173 -9.11 3.86 -9.33
#